data_AF-A0A4Q1CBG6-F1
#
_entry.id   AF-A0A4Q1CBG6-F1
#
_cell.length_a   1.000
_cell.length_b   1.000
_cell.length_c   1.000
_cell.angle_alpha   90.00
_cell.angle_beta   90.00
_cell.angle_gamma   90.00
#
_symmetry.space_group_name_H-M   'P 1'
#
loop_
_entity.id
_entity.type
_entity.pdbx_description
1 polymer ?
#
loop_
_entity_poly.entity_id
_entity_poly.type
_entity_poly.pdbx_seq_one_letter_code
_entity_poly.pdbx_strand_id
1 'polypeptide(L)'
;MIRPFLSLFFLALLGCPHLPAAPLPSLPTDLVELAVRTKAPRWKFVDHQRMREMRETFALQVTAAAAFQAPDQVVDGKTLATHLADKLRFFLVTPELYPDGSTREPEAQGGIGGWTHHVPAHALLLAKRTPAAWSQLSADEKARADLLMQALALAAHFCLDDDNDYYLLLDGYSLFHKSWNPNHVEGYVGAIISASLYFGPDELNAFFRGFDFDRFIARLEAARFLNIKRCWTWNPAIRDLMMNGGSVAVPAKQVLAQGVITRGAGVRNDFTLNGDTLHQPWLLHRGQALRLFSKAVRTVVHTGTGYSSGLMQRASAATESPWEGQMGMLHEFESTDWDGLRTSLGYAFEGAMIDIPTAATLKLVGEWRATEGGDMLERRMGVGMGDMIFKAREGYRSFSQAKQREYNWDEHLLPMGADFIVGLWQTYFAPPPPPSK
;
A
#
# COMPACT_ATOMS: atom_id res chain seq x y z
N MET A 1 -39.57 61.36 -14.30
CA MET A 1 -39.68 61.00 -12.87
C MET A 1 -39.61 59.48 -12.81
N ILE A 2 -38.87 58.90 -11.85
CA ILE A 2 -38.56 57.47 -11.63
C ILE A 2 -37.28 56.97 -12.31
N ARG A 3 -36.21 56.84 -11.50
CA ARG A 3 -35.00 56.03 -11.73
C ARG A 3 -35.10 54.77 -10.85
N PRO A 4 -34.61 53.58 -11.27
CA PRO A 4 -34.49 52.45 -10.36
C PRO A 4 -33.12 52.44 -9.66
N PHE A 5 -33.16 52.19 -8.36
CA PHE A 5 -32.00 51.84 -7.53
C PHE A 5 -31.63 50.37 -7.76
N LEU A 6 -30.38 50.09 -8.13
CA LEU A 6 -29.77 48.76 -8.02
C LEU A 6 -29.00 48.69 -6.71
N SER A 7 -29.44 47.83 -5.78
CA SER A 7 -28.72 47.50 -4.55
C SER A 7 -27.76 46.34 -4.82
N LEU A 8 -26.45 46.59 -4.63
CA LEU A 8 -25.44 45.55 -4.50
C LEU A 8 -25.57 44.87 -3.12
N PHE A 9 -25.77 43.56 -3.11
CA PHE A 9 -25.49 42.71 -1.94
C PHE A 9 -24.11 42.07 -2.11
N PHE A 10 -23.11 42.58 -1.40
CA PHE A 10 -21.86 41.88 -1.16
C PHE A 10 -22.07 40.94 0.04
N LEU A 11 -22.20 39.64 -0.20
CA LEU A 11 -22.08 38.63 0.85
C LEU A 11 -20.60 38.40 1.12
N ALA A 12 -20.12 38.90 2.26
CA ALA A 12 -18.82 38.54 2.79
C ALA A 12 -18.89 37.10 3.35
N LEU A 13 -18.28 36.14 2.63
CA LEU A 13 -17.95 34.82 3.16
C LEU A 13 -16.84 35.00 4.20
N LEU A 14 -17.24 35.18 5.46
CA LEU A 14 -16.33 35.05 6.60
C LEU A 14 -15.89 33.59 6.68
N GLY A 15 -14.66 33.32 6.25
CA GLY A 15 -14.02 32.02 6.42
C GLY A 15 -13.99 31.64 7.90
N CYS A 16 -14.61 30.51 8.25
CA CYS A 16 -14.46 29.93 9.57
C CYS A 16 -12.96 29.71 9.84
N PRO A 17 -12.41 30.21 10.95
CA PRO A 17 -11.04 29.90 11.33
C PRO A 17 -10.92 28.39 11.52
N HIS A 18 -10.07 27.74 10.71
CA HIS A 18 -9.69 26.36 10.93
C HIS A 18 -9.04 26.26 12.31
N LEU A 19 -9.73 25.65 13.27
CA LEU A 19 -9.12 25.24 14.52
C LEU A 19 -7.93 24.31 14.18
N PRO A 20 -6.76 24.50 14.81
CA PRO A 20 -5.63 23.62 14.59
C PRO A 20 -6.03 22.19 14.95
N ALA A 21 -5.74 21.25 14.04
CA ALA A 21 -5.96 19.84 14.29
C ALA A 21 -5.22 19.42 15.57
N ALA A 22 -5.84 18.56 16.39
CA ALA A 22 -5.17 18.00 17.55
C ALA A 22 -3.87 17.30 17.11
N PRO A 23 -2.78 17.43 17.89
CA PRO A 23 -1.52 16.78 17.56
C PRO A 23 -1.72 15.26 17.50
N LEU A 24 -1.17 14.63 16.46
CA LEU A 24 -1.22 13.18 16.33
C LEU A 24 -0.43 12.50 17.47
N PRO A 25 -0.90 11.35 17.97
CA PRO A 25 -0.15 10.58 18.95
C PRO A 25 1.20 10.12 18.40
N SER A 26 2.18 10.01 19.29
CA SER A 26 3.51 9.47 18.96
C SER A 26 3.52 7.95 19.03
N LEU A 27 4.36 7.32 18.21
CA LEU A 27 4.58 5.87 18.24
C LEU A 27 5.20 5.43 19.58
N PRO A 28 4.84 4.24 20.10
CA PRO A 28 5.46 3.66 21.30
C PRO A 28 6.98 3.51 21.16
N THR A 29 7.73 3.84 22.21
CA THR A 29 9.20 3.82 22.19
C THR A 29 9.78 2.45 21.84
N ASP A 30 9.21 1.38 22.41
CA ASP A 30 9.63 -0.01 22.16
C ASP A 30 9.42 -0.43 20.71
N LEU A 31 8.31 0.00 20.10
CA LEU A 31 8.03 -0.23 18.67
C LEU A 31 9.04 0.51 17.78
N VAL A 32 9.35 1.76 18.12
CA VAL A 32 10.35 2.56 17.39
C VAL A 32 11.73 1.91 17.51
N GLU A 33 12.14 1.51 18.71
CA GLU A 33 13.41 0.80 18.94
C GLU A 33 13.50 -0.49 18.12
N LEU A 34 12.45 -1.31 18.11
CA LEU A 34 12.40 -2.53 17.32
C LEU A 34 12.52 -2.25 15.82
N ALA A 35 11.84 -1.21 15.33
CA ALA A 35 11.86 -0.85 13.91
C ALA A 35 13.23 -0.35 13.45
N VAL A 36 13.92 0.46 14.26
CA VAL A 36 15.27 0.95 13.90
C VAL A 36 16.31 -0.18 13.93
N ARG A 37 16.21 -1.12 14.89
CA ARG A 37 17.10 -2.29 15.01
C ARG A 37 16.88 -3.33 13.92
N THR A 38 15.65 -3.42 13.41
CA THR A 38 15.34 -4.30 12.27
C THR A 38 16.11 -3.80 11.05
N LYS A 39 16.77 -4.69 10.31
CA LYS A 39 17.56 -4.32 9.13
C LYS A 39 16.69 -3.63 8.06
N ALA A 40 17.34 -2.91 7.14
CA ALA A 40 16.65 -2.32 6.00
C ALA A 40 16.10 -3.41 5.04
N PRO A 41 14.93 -3.20 4.43
CA PRO A 41 14.32 -4.19 3.54
C PRO A 41 15.08 -4.35 2.23
N ARG A 42 15.02 -5.56 1.69
CA ARG A 42 15.47 -5.90 0.35
C ARG A 42 14.36 -6.55 -0.47
N TRP A 43 14.35 -6.20 -1.74
CA TRP A 43 13.60 -6.87 -2.79
C TRP A 43 14.55 -7.55 -3.78
N LYS A 44 14.07 -8.60 -4.45
CA LYS A 44 14.80 -9.32 -5.48
C LYS A 44 13.86 -9.74 -6.59
N PHE A 45 14.30 -9.53 -7.83
CA PHE A 45 13.68 -10.10 -9.03
C PHE A 45 14.75 -10.72 -9.94
N VAL A 46 14.76 -12.05 -10.05
CA VAL A 46 15.68 -12.82 -10.91
C VAL A 46 14.92 -13.98 -11.49
N ASP A 47 14.98 -14.16 -12.81
CA ASP A 47 14.32 -15.26 -13.52
C ASP A 47 12.89 -15.49 -13.02
N HIS A 48 12.02 -14.47 -13.10
CA HIS A 48 10.61 -14.50 -12.66
C HIS A 48 10.35 -14.91 -11.19
N GLN A 49 11.40 -15.11 -10.39
CA GLN A 49 11.33 -15.36 -8.96
C GLN A 49 11.45 -14.05 -8.18
N ARG A 50 10.61 -13.95 -7.15
CA ARG A 50 10.49 -12.77 -6.29
C ARG A 50 10.84 -13.15 -4.87
N MET A 51 11.58 -12.28 -4.19
CA MET A 51 11.76 -12.34 -2.75
C MET A 51 11.56 -10.92 -2.21
N ARG A 52 10.80 -10.83 -1.12
CA ARG A 52 10.45 -9.57 -0.47
C ARG A 52 10.55 -9.76 1.04
N GLU A 53 11.38 -8.97 1.70
CA GLU A 53 11.56 -9.00 3.14
C GLU A 53 10.41 -8.22 3.81
N MET A 54 9.27 -8.88 4.03
CA MET A 54 8.03 -8.23 4.48
C MET A 54 8.15 -7.57 5.85
N ARG A 55 8.71 -8.28 6.83
CA ARG A 55 8.88 -7.74 8.20
C ARG A 55 9.75 -6.48 8.20
N GLU A 56 10.88 -6.53 7.52
CA GLU A 56 11.79 -5.40 7.34
C GLU A 56 11.14 -4.25 6.58
N THR A 57 10.26 -4.56 5.63
CA THR A 57 9.48 -3.56 4.90
C THR A 57 8.62 -2.78 5.88
N PHE A 58 7.85 -3.43 6.75
CA PHE A 58 7.00 -2.71 7.70
C PHE A 58 7.77 -2.02 8.83
N ALA A 59 8.96 -2.51 9.18
CA ALA A 59 9.88 -1.78 10.03
C ALA A 59 10.34 -0.44 9.41
N LEU A 60 10.56 -0.39 8.08
CA LEU A 60 10.86 0.85 7.36
C LEU A 60 9.70 1.85 7.49
N GLN A 61 8.44 1.40 7.39
CA GLN A 61 7.27 2.29 7.57
C GLN A 61 7.27 2.94 8.95
N VAL A 62 7.47 2.14 10.01
CA VAL A 62 7.49 2.65 11.40
C VAL A 62 8.65 3.63 11.60
N THR A 63 9.83 3.31 11.08
CA THR A 63 11.00 4.22 11.15
C THR A 63 10.71 5.53 10.43
N ALA A 64 10.08 5.49 9.26
CA ALA A 64 9.72 6.68 8.50
C ALA A 64 8.68 7.56 9.23
N ALA A 65 7.64 6.94 9.79
CA ALA A 65 6.63 7.64 10.58
C ALA A 65 7.24 8.29 11.84
N ALA A 66 8.08 7.55 12.58
CA ALA A 66 8.73 8.06 13.78
C ALA A 66 9.69 9.21 13.46
N ALA A 67 10.51 9.08 12.42
CA ALA A 67 11.42 10.15 11.98
C ALA A 67 10.68 11.39 11.46
N PHE A 68 9.50 11.22 10.87
CA PHE A 68 8.66 12.34 10.44
C PHE A 68 8.12 13.14 11.63
N GLN A 69 7.71 12.46 12.71
CA GLN A 69 7.16 13.10 13.90
C GLN A 69 8.26 13.69 14.82
N ALA A 70 9.39 13.01 14.97
CA ALA A 70 10.44 13.36 15.92
C ALA A 70 11.85 13.14 15.32
N PRO A 71 12.24 13.89 14.27
CA PRO A 71 13.47 13.62 13.52
C PRO A 71 14.75 13.62 14.36
N ASP A 72 14.79 14.44 15.42
CA ASP A 72 15.95 14.64 16.27
C ASP A 72 16.03 13.66 17.47
N GLN A 73 14.99 12.83 17.67
CA GLN A 73 15.00 11.82 18.74
C GLN A 73 16.14 10.83 18.51
N VAL A 74 16.94 10.57 19.54
CA VAL A 74 18.08 9.65 19.48
C VAL A 74 17.66 8.26 19.94
N VAL A 75 17.92 7.26 19.10
CA VAL A 75 17.73 5.83 19.39
C VAL A 75 18.97 5.08 18.92
N ASP A 76 19.52 4.19 19.75
CA ASP A 76 20.74 3.43 19.45
C ASP A 76 21.90 4.32 18.93
N GLY A 77 22.07 5.49 19.53
CA GLY A 77 23.18 6.41 19.25
C GLY A 77 23.06 7.24 17.96
N LYS A 78 21.95 7.15 17.23
CA LYS A 78 21.67 7.97 16.03
C LYS A 78 20.30 8.64 16.13
N THR A 79 20.13 9.77 15.45
CA THR A 79 18.79 10.39 15.34
C THR A 79 17.87 9.54 14.46
N LEU A 80 16.56 9.61 14.67
CA LEU A 80 15.58 8.92 13.82
C LEU A 80 15.69 9.36 12.35
N ALA A 81 15.99 10.63 12.10
CA ALA A 81 16.28 11.12 10.74
C ALA A 81 17.47 10.39 10.10
N THR A 82 18.53 10.11 10.86
CA THR A 82 19.71 9.36 10.40
C THR A 82 19.36 7.90 10.12
N HIS A 83 18.60 7.25 11.01
CA HIS A 83 18.12 5.88 10.78
C HIS A 83 17.29 5.76 9.50
N LEU A 84 16.39 6.72 9.25
CA LEU A 84 15.62 6.76 8.01
C LEU A 84 16.53 6.92 6.80
N ALA A 85 17.44 7.91 6.82
CA ALA A 85 18.37 8.16 5.71
C ALA A 85 19.23 6.92 5.39
N ASP A 86 19.72 6.21 6.41
CA ASP A 86 20.50 4.98 6.26
C ASP A 86 19.68 3.85 5.61
N LYS A 87 18.43 3.64 6.04
CA LYS A 87 17.55 2.63 5.44
C LYS A 87 17.18 2.97 3.99
N LEU A 88 16.95 4.25 3.67
CA LEU A 88 16.70 4.68 2.30
C LEU A 88 17.91 4.43 1.40
N ARG A 89 19.09 4.86 1.84
CA ARG A 89 20.35 4.65 1.12
C ARG A 89 20.59 3.17 0.82
N PHE A 90 20.25 2.28 1.74
CA PHE A 90 20.43 0.84 1.57
C PHE A 90 19.76 0.30 0.30
N PHE A 91 18.50 0.66 0.02
CA PHE A 91 17.79 0.17 -1.16
C PHE A 91 17.93 1.09 -2.39
N LEU A 92 18.31 2.36 -2.21
CA LEU A 92 18.59 3.28 -3.32
C LEU A 92 19.97 3.04 -3.95
N VAL A 93 20.93 2.54 -3.18
CA VAL A 93 22.31 2.35 -3.62
C VAL A 93 22.72 0.90 -3.43
N THR A 94 23.00 0.23 -4.55
CA THR A 94 23.59 -1.12 -4.58
C THR A 94 25.01 -1.04 -5.17
N PRO A 95 26.05 -0.92 -4.32
CA PRO A 95 27.43 -0.76 -4.80
C PRO A 95 27.91 -1.99 -5.59
N GLU A 96 27.59 -3.17 -5.09
CA GLU A 96 27.95 -4.46 -5.66
C GLU A 96 26.70 -5.31 -5.86
N LEU A 97 26.65 -6.02 -6.99
CA LEU A 97 25.55 -6.95 -7.26
C LEU A 97 25.63 -8.14 -6.32
N TYR A 98 24.48 -8.70 -5.97
CA TYR A 98 24.45 -9.99 -5.29
C TYR A 98 24.91 -11.12 -6.24
N PRO A 99 25.24 -12.32 -5.72
CA PRO A 99 25.70 -13.45 -6.55
C PRO A 99 24.73 -13.86 -7.66
N ASP A 100 23.44 -13.63 -7.47
CA ASP A 100 22.37 -13.85 -8.45
C ASP A 100 22.14 -12.65 -9.39
N GLY A 101 23.05 -11.67 -9.35
CA GLY A 101 23.01 -10.43 -10.10
C GLY A 101 21.94 -9.44 -9.66
N SER A 102 21.14 -9.73 -8.63
CA SER A 102 20.07 -8.82 -8.18
C SER A 102 20.60 -7.58 -7.46
N THR A 103 19.72 -6.58 -7.37
CA THR A 103 19.92 -5.34 -6.61
C THR A 103 18.89 -5.28 -5.48
N ARG A 104 18.77 -4.14 -4.78
CA ARG A 104 18.01 -4.06 -3.52
C ARG A 104 16.66 -3.36 -3.65
N GLU A 105 16.44 -2.58 -4.69
CA GLU A 105 15.21 -1.82 -4.91
C GLU A 105 14.01 -2.72 -5.26
N PRO A 106 12.77 -2.29 -4.95
CA PRO A 106 11.56 -2.98 -5.40
C PRO A 106 11.51 -3.13 -6.91
N GLU A 107 10.96 -4.23 -7.42
CA GLU A 107 10.88 -4.48 -8.86
C GLU A 107 9.80 -3.67 -9.60
N ALA A 108 9.01 -2.86 -8.88
CA ALA A 108 7.95 -2.01 -9.44
C ALA A 108 7.04 -2.75 -10.43
N GLN A 109 6.61 -3.97 -10.08
CA GLN A 109 5.85 -4.86 -10.98
C GLN A 109 4.39 -4.44 -11.24
N GLY A 110 3.78 -3.64 -10.38
CA GLY A 110 2.32 -3.44 -10.33
C GLY A 110 1.57 -4.49 -9.47
N GLY A 111 0.26 -4.28 -9.29
CA GLY A 111 -0.67 -5.18 -8.58
C GLY A 111 -0.12 -5.82 -7.30
N ILE A 112 0.06 -7.15 -7.29
CA ILE A 112 0.54 -7.89 -6.10
C ILE A 112 1.94 -7.49 -5.60
N GLY A 113 2.72 -6.71 -6.37
CA GLY A 113 3.88 -5.98 -5.83
C GLY A 113 3.54 -5.06 -4.66
N GLY A 114 2.32 -4.56 -4.64
CA GLY A 114 1.77 -3.66 -3.65
C GLY A 114 1.79 -4.18 -2.22
N TRP A 115 1.99 -5.49 -2.01
CA TRP A 115 2.20 -6.05 -0.66
C TRP A 115 3.35 -5.39 0.10
N THR A 116 4.36 -4.89 -0.62
CA THR A 116 5.54 -4.26 0.01
C THR A 116 6.01 -2.98 -0.68
N HIS A 117 5.60 -2.71 -1.93
CA HIS A 117 6.14 -1.59 -2.72
C HIS A 117 5.56 -0.22 -2.34
N HIS A 118 4.42 -0.17 -1.67
CA HIS A 118 3.84 1.06 -1.14
C HIS A 118 4.67 1.66 0.00
N VAL A 119 5.28 0.83 0.84
CA VAL A 119 6.09 1.30 1.97
C VAL A 119 7.31 2.11 1.55
N PRO A 120 8.17 1.70 0.60
CA PRO A 120 9.25 2.57 0.14
C PRO A 120 8.70 3.87 -0.47
N ALA A 121 7.51 3.88 -1.10
CA ALA A 121 6.88 5.12 -1.56
C ALA A 121 6.49 6.03 -0.38
N HIS A 122 5.82 5.49 0.64
CA HIS A 122 5.48 6.22 1.87
C HIS A 122 6.74 6.75 2.58
N ALA A 123 7.77 5.92 2.72
CA ALA A 123 9.02 6.30 3.37
C ALA A 123 9.76 7.42 2.63
N LEU A 124 9.79 7.39 1.30
CA LEU A 124 10.37 8.46 0.48
C LEU A 124 9.58 9.76 0.59
N LEU A 125 8.24 9.71 0.59
CA LEU A 125 7.38 10.87 0.82
C LEU A 125 7.65 11.50 2.19
N LEU A 126 7.61 10.70 3.24
CA LEU A 126 7.85 11.18 4.60
C LEU A 126 9.26 11.76 4.73
N ALA A 127 10.28 11.09 4.19
CA ALA A 127 11.65 11.60 4.20
C ALA A 127 11.79 12.94 3.47
N LYS A 128 11.21 13.10 2.28
CA LYS A 128 11.24 14.37 1.52
C LYS A 128 10.57 15.52 2.28
N ARG A 129 9.57 15.21 3.10
CA ARG A 129 8.89 16.17 4.00
C ARG A 129 9.57 16.32 5.37
N THR A 130 10.68 15.63 5.63
CA THR A 130 11.48 15.74 6.84
C THR A 130 12.87 16.28 6.51
N PRO A 131 13.10 17.62 6.59
CA PRO A 131 14.37 18.23 6.20
C PRO A 131 15.61 17.61 6.87
N ALA A 132 15.50 17.22 8.14
CA ALA A 132 16.57 16.58 8.89
C ALA A 132 17.00 15.22 8.33
N ALA A 133 16.09 14.49 7.67
CA ALA A 133 16.40 13.21 7.00
C ALA A 133 16.83 13.46 5.55
N TRP A 134 16.05 14.26 4.80
CA TRP A 134 16.31 14.52 3.37
C TRP A 134 17.65 15.21 3.11
N SER A 135 18.09 16.10 4.00
CA SER A 135 19.37 16.80 3.87
C SER A 135 20.58 15.87 3.98
N GLN A 136 20.41 14.69 4.59
CA GLN A 136 21.48 13.68 4.71
C GLN A 136 21.66 12.85 3.44
N LEU A 137 20.72 12.92 2.49
CA LEU A 137 20.84 12.24 1.21
C LEU A 137 21.65 13.09 0.22
N SER A 138 22.56 12.45 -0.50
CA SER A 138 23.32 13.06 -1.59
C SER A 138 22.41 13.44 -2.78
N ALA A 139 22.92 14.26 -3.70
CA ALA A 139 22.16 14.61 -4.92
C ALA A 139 21.85 13.37 -5.78
N ASP A 140 22.79 12.42 -5.88
CA ASP A 140 22.60 11.14 -6.58
C ASP A 140 21.55 10.26 -5.87
N GLU A 141 21.58 10.19 -4.53
CA GLU A 141 20.58 9.46 -3.73
C GLU A 141 19.17 10.05 -3.92
N LYS A 142 19.05 11.37 -3.98
CA LYS A 142 17.76 12.06 -4.26
C LYS A 142 17.27 11.78 -5.68
N ALA A 143 18.15 11.81 -6.67
CA ALA A 143 17.79 11.47 -8.06
C ALA A 143 17.34 10.00 -8.20
N ARG A 144 17.95 9.09 -7.43
CA ARG A 144 17.53 7.68 -7.34
C ARG A 144 16.18 7.53 -6.64
N ALA A 145 15.92 8.29 -5.59
CA ALA A 145 14.62 8.34 -4.94
C ALA A 145 13.51 8.79 -5.90
N ASP A 146 13.76 9.87 -6.66
CA ASP A 146 12.83 10.35 -7.69
C ASP A 146 12.57 9.28 -8.76
N LEU A 147 13.64 8.61 -9.24
CA LEU A 147 13.53 7.56 -10.24
C LEU A 147 12.73 6.35 -9.73
N LEU A 148 12.95 5.92 -8.48
CA LEU A 148 12.19 4.82 -7.88
C LEU A 148 10.71 5.21 -7.71
N MET A 149 10.43 6.42 -7.24
CA MET A 149 9.05 6.91 -7.11
C MET A 149 8.33 6.96 -8.47
N GLN A 150 9.01 7.43 -9.52
CA GLN A 150 8.51 7.41 -10.90
C GLN A 150 8.20 5.98 -11.37
N ALA A 151 9.07 5.01 -11.08
CA ALA A 151 8.85 3.61 -11.47
C ALA A 151 7.63 3.00 -10.76
N LEU A 152 7.49 3.25 -9.46
CA LEU A 152 6.31 2.81 -8.69
C LEU A 152 5.02 3.45 -9.21
N ALA A 153 5.06 4.73 -9.58
CA ALA A 153 3.92 5.46 -10.13
C ALA A 153 3.51 4.93 -11.52
N LEU A 154 4.46 4.66 -12.41
CA LEU A 154 4.20 4.05 -13.73
C LEU A 154 3.59 2.65 -13.61
N ALA A 155 4.06 1.87 -12.64
CA ALA A 155 3.52 0.55 -12.36
C ALA A 155 2.09 0.60 -11.80
N ALA A 156 1.79 1.58 -10.96
CA ALA A 156 0.41 1.86 -10.54
C ALA A 156 -0.45 2.27 -11.74
N HIS A 157 0.04 3.20 -12.56
CA HIS A 157 -0.67 3.70 -13.74
C HIS A 157 -1.05 2.56 -14.69
N PHE A 158 -0.07 1.76 -15.11
CA PHE A 158 -0.30 0.63 -16.01
C PHE A 158 -1.35 -0.35 -15.49
N CYS A 159 -1.38 -0.61 -14.19
CA CYS A 159 -2.26 -1.60 -13.59
C CYS A 159 -3.65 -1.06 -13.22
N LEU A 160 -3.74 0.21 -12.82
CA LEU A 160 -4.91 0.73 -12.11
C LEU A 160 -5.69 1.77 -12.92
N ASP A 161 -5.05 2.43 -13.88
CA ASP A 161 -5.67 3.50 -14.63
C ASP A 161 -6.99 3.06 -15.28
N ASP A 162 -8.00 3.93 -15.29
CA ASP A 162 -9.33 3.61 -15.83
C ASP A 162 -9.27 3.19 -17.30
N ASP A 163 -8.38 3.81 -18.08
CA ASP A 163 -8.17 3.50 -19.50
C ASP A 163 -7.38 2.20 -19.73
N ASN A 164 -6.89 1.55 -18.67
CA ASN A 164 -6.17 0.27 -18.73
C ASN A 164 -6.99 -0.88 -18.15
N ASP A 165 -7.29 -1.89 -18.96
CA ASP A 165 -8.02 -3.11 -18.59
C ASP A 165 -7.10 -4.33 -18.74
N TYR A 166 -5.88 -4.23 -18.19
CA TYR A 166 -4.83 -5.23 -18.30
C TYR A 166 -4.98 -6.38 -17.29
N TYR A 167 -4.96 -7.63 -17.78
CA TYR A 167 -4.99 -8.87 -16.99
C TYR A 167 -3.58 -9.38 -16.59
N LEU A 168 -2.57 -8.53 -16.75
CA LEU A 168 -1.15 -8.84 -16.53
C LEU A 168 -0.42 -7.69 -15.83
N LEU A 169 0.68 -8.04 -15.19
CA LEU A 169 1.62 -7.09 -14.59
C LEU A 169 2.75 -6.71 -15.54
N LEU A 170 3.61 -5.79 -15.11
CA LEU A 170 4.74 -5.32 -15.91
C LEU A 170 5.84 -6.38 -16.13
N ASP A 171 5.76 -7.53 -15.47
CA ASP A 171 6.56 -8.70 -15.86
C ASP A 171 6.00 -9.41 -17.10
N GLY A 172 4.86 -8.98 -17.66
CA GLY A 172 4.21 -9.60 -18.80
C GLY A 172 3.81 -11.06 -18.62
N TYR A 173 3.74 -11.54 -17.37
CA TYR A 173 3.46 -12.94 -17.04
C TYR A 173 2.48 -13.11 -15.89
N SER A 174 2.71 -12.42 -14.77
CA SER A 174 1.90 -12.55 -13.57
C SER A 174 0.51 -11.98 -13.84
N LEU A 175 -0.52 -12.75 -13.47
CA LEU A 175 -1.90 -12.30 -13.59
C LEU A 175 -2.23 -11.26 -12.53
N PHE A 176 -3.02 -10.28 -12.94
CA PHE A 176 -3.56 -9.24 -12.09
C PHE A 176 -4.78 -8.63 -12.77
N HIS A 177 -5.74 -8.10 -12.03
CA HIS A 177 -6.73 -7.19 -12.59
C HIS A 177 -7.20 -6.21 -11.50
N LYS A 178 -7.46 -4.96 -11.87
CA LYS A 178 -7.84 -3.89 -10.93
C LYS A 178 -9.17 -4.13 -10.19
N SER A 179 -10.03 -5.02 -10.70
CA SER A 179 -11.27 -5.42 -10.02
C SER A 179 -11.09 -6.54 -9.00
N TRP A 180 -9.91 -7.16 -8.92
CA TRP A 180 -9.63 -8.21 -7.94
C TRP A 180 -9.69 -7.69 -6.51
N ASN A 181 -9.58 -8.62 -5.57
CA ASN A 181 -9.73 -8.33 -4.17
C ASN A 181 -8.76 -7.24 -3.68
N PRO A 182 -9.14 -6.50 -2.63
CA PRO A 182 -8.36 -5.37 -2.14
C PRO A 182 -6.87 -5.70 -1.89
N ASN A 183 -6.56 -6.87 -1.33
CA ASN A 183 -5.17 -7.30 -1.08
C ASN A 183 -4.30 -7.41 -2.36
N HIS A 184 -4.87 -7.40 -3.56
CA HIS A 184 -4.13 -7.36 -4.83
C HIS A 184 -3.94 -5.93 -5.39
N VAL A 185 -4.82 -5.00 -5.03
CA VAL A 185 -5.00 -3.71 -5.72
C VAL A 185 -4.45 -2.57 -4.86
N GLU A 186 -4.74 -2.59 -3.56
CA GLU A 186 -4.59 -1.45 -2.66
C GLU A 186 -3.16 -0.93 -2.54
N GLY A 187 -2.16 -1.79 -2.68
CA GLY A 187 -0.78 -1.38 -2.47
C GLY A 187 -0.29 -0.42 -3.53
N TYR A 188 -0.68 -0.61 -4.79
CA TYR A 188 -0.34 0.38 -5.82
C TYR A 188 -1.25 1.60 -5.80
N VAL A 189 -2.44 1.52 -5.20
CA VAL A 189 -3.21 2.71 -4.83
C VAL A 189 -2.44 3.53 -3.79
N GLY A 190 -1.89 2.89 -2.76
CA GLY A 190 -0.97 3.52 -1.81
C GLY A 190 0.23 4.16 -2.48
N ALA A 191 0.90 3.45 -3.40
CA ALA A 191 2.08 3.97 -4.11
C ALA A 191 1.77 5.19 -4.99
N ILE A 192 0.66 5.19 -5.75
CA ILE A 192 0.31 6.34 -6.60
C ILE A 192 -0.12 7.56 -5.77
N ILE A 193 -0.77 7.34 -4.62
CA ILE A 193 -1.07 8.39 -3.65
C ILE A 193 0.22 9.03 -3.15
N SER A 194 1.20 8.22 -2.73
CA SER A 194 2.49 8.75 -2.24
C SER A 194 3.22 9.51 -3.35
N ALA A 195 3.21 9.00 -4.58
CA ALA A 195 3.84 9.64 -5.73
C ALA A 195 3.18 10.99 -6.04
N SER A 196 1.84 11.07 -6.03
CA SER A 196 1.09 12.33 -6.20
C SER A 196 1.47 13.35 -5.13
N LEU A 197 1.56 12.93 -3.87
CA LEU A 197 1.94 13.80 -2.76
C LEU A 197 3.44 14.16 -2.72
N TYR A 198 4.27 13.40 -3.43
CA TYR A 198 5.72 13.57 -3.52
C TYR A 198 6.13 14.54 -4.63
N PHE A 199 5.54 14.44 -5.82
CA PHE A 199 5.81 15.30 -6.97
C PHE A 199 4.81 16.45 -7.10
N GLY A 200 3.58 16.24 -6.66
CA GLY A 200 2.42 17.05 -7.05
C GLY A 200 1.67 16.39 -8.22
N PRO A 201 0.33 16.47 -8.25
CA PRO A 201 -0.49 15.78 -9.24
C PRO A 201 -0.21 16.24 -10.68
N ASP A 202 -0.04 17.55 -10.90
CA ASP A 202 0.20 18.12 -12.23
C ASP A 202 1.57 17.72 -12.80
N GLU A 203 2.62 17.75 -11.97
CA GLU A 203 3.97 17.32 -12.36
C GLU A 203 3.98 15.83 -12.69
N LEU A 204 3.29 15.01 -11.89
CA LEU A 204 3.22 13.57 -12.10
C LEU A 204 2.45 13.23 -13.39
N ASN A 205 1.31 13.87 -13.66
CA ASN A 205 0.60 13.69 -14.93
C ASN A 205 1.41 14.21 -16.13
N ALA A 206 2.16 15.31 -15.98
CA ALA A 206 3.06 15.79 -17.03
C ALA A 206 4.17 14.77 -17.32
N PHE A 207 4.72 14.13 -16.29
CA PHE A 207 5.67 13.03 -16.45
C PHE A 207 5.07 11.85 -17.20
N PHE A 208 3.84 11.42 -16.89
CA PHE A 208 3.15 10.33 -17.59
C PHE A 208 2.95 10.62 -19.08
N ARG A 209 2.37 11.77 -19.43
CA ARG A 209 2.19 12.17 -20.84
C ARG A 209 3.51 12.20 -21.63
N GLY A 210 4.58 12.63 -20.96
CA GLY A 210 5.93 12.70 -21.52
C GLY A 210 6.75 11.42 -21.42
N PHE A 211 6.19 10.30 -20.93
CA PHE A 211 6.92 9.07 -20.68
C PHE A 211 7.50 8.48 -21.96
N ASP A 212 8.78 8.09 -21.87
CA ASP A 212 9.54 7.38 -22.92
C ASP A 212 10.22 6.17 -22.27
N PHE A 213 9.85 4.97 -22.73
CA PHE A 213 10.27 3.73 -22.09
C PHE A 213 11.78 3.51 -22.18
N ASP A 214 12.38 3.71 -23.35
CA ASP A 214 13.80 3.41 -23.58
C ASP A 214 14.70 4.36 -22.79
N ARG A 215 14.35 5.65 -22.76
CA ARG A 215 15.04 6.65 -21.93
C ARG A 215 14.89 6.31 -20.44
N PHE A 216 13.73 5.82 -20.03
CA PHE A 216 13.50 5.43 -18.63
C PHE A 216 14.33 4.20 -18.24
N ILE A 217 14.36 3.15 -19.07
CA ILE A 217 15.21 1.97 -18.86
C ILE A 217 16.70 2.35 -18.80
N ALA A 218 17.17 3.26 -19.66
CA ALA A 218 18.55 3.74 -19.61
C ALA A 218 18.88 4.46 -18.27
N ARG A 219 17.94 5.23 -17.72
CA ARG A 219 18.07 5.85 -16.39
C ARG A 219 18.13 4.79 -15.29
N LEU A 220 17.28 3.76 -15.34
CA LEU A 220 17.31 2.64 -14.39
C LEU A 220 18.65 1.91 -14.44
N GLU A 221 19.21 1.68 -15.63
CA GLU A 221 20.52 1.05 -15.79
C GLU A 221 21.65 1.90 -15.21
N ALA A 222 21.67 3.21 -15.49
CA ALA A 222 22.64 4.13 -14.90
C ALA A 222 22.53 4.17 -13.36
N ALA A 223 21.31 4.08 -12.84
CA ALA A 223 21.05 3.96 -11.40
C ALA A 223 21.24 2.52 -10.86
N ARG A 224 21.57 1.53 -11.68
CA ARG A 224 21.65 0.12 -11.27
C ARG A 224 20.36 -0.38 -10.57
N PHE A 225 19.20 0.09 -11.01
CA PHE A 225 17.91 -0.46 -10.62
C PHE A 225 17.55 -1.66 -11.49
N LEU A 226 18.30 -2.75 -11.29
CA LEU A 226 18.24 -3.94 -12.15
C LEU A 226 17.03 -4.82 -11.89
N ASN A 227 16.44 -4.80 -10.69
CA ASN A 227 15.19 -5.53 -10.42
C ASN A 227 14.05 -4.97 -11.28
N ILE A 228 13.93 -3.63 -11.34
CA ILE A 228 12.90 -2.96 -12.17
C ILE A 228 13.16 -3.21 -13.65
N LYS A 229 14.40 -2.96 -14.12
CA LYS A 229 14.77 -3.20 -15.52
C LYS A 229 14.43 -4.63 -15.94
N ARG A 230 14.86 -5.63 -15.17
CA ARG A 230 14.61 -7.04 -15.49
C ARG A 230 13.13 -7.38 -15.52
N CYS A 231 12.34 -6.86 -14.58
CA CYS A 231 10.90 -7.05 -14.56
C CYS A 231 10.29 -6.51 -15.87
N TRP A 232 10.54 -5.24 -16.19
CA TRP A 232 9.84 -4.54 -17.26
C TRP A 232 10.31 -4.94 -18.66
N THR A 233 11.54 -5.44 -18.79
CA THR A 233 12.08 -5.91 -20.07
C THR A 233 12.01 -7.42 -20.25
N TRP A 234 11.39 -8.17 -19.32
CA TRP A 234 11.27 -9.62 -19.45
C TRP A 234 10.40 -10.01 -20.64
N ASN A 235 9.25 -9.34 -20.81
CA ASN A 235 8.41 -9.48 -21.99
C ASN A 235 8.57 -8.23 -22.88
N PRO A 236 9.12 -8.36 -24.10
CA PRO A 236 9.32 -7.23 -25.00
C PRO A 236 8.05 -6.44 -25.34
N ALA A 237 6.86 -7.06 -25.26
CA ALA A 237 5.59 -6.39 -25.53
C ALA A 237 5.27 -5.26 -24.52
N ILE A 238 5.82 -5.33 -23.30
CA ILE A 238 5.57 -4.33 -22.25
C ILE A 238 5.97 -2.93 -22.69
N ARG A 239 7.10 -2.81 -23.42
CA ARG A 239 7.56 -1.53 -23.97
C ARG A 239 6.47 -0.82 -24.76
N ASP A 240 5.89 -1.52 -25.74
CA ASP A 240 4.91 -0.93 -26.64
C ASP A 240 3.56 -0.73 -25.95
N LEU A 241 3.15 -1.66 -25.06
CA LEU A 241 1.93 -1.52 -24.27
C LEU A 241 1.98 -0.31 -23.34
N MET A 242 3.11 -0.05 -22.67
CA MET A 242 3.25 1.14 -21.82
C MET A 242 3.19 2.43 -22.65
N MET A 243 3.87 2.49 -23.80
CA MET A 243 3.95 3.72 -24.58
C MET A 243 2.71 4.02 -25.42
N ASN A 244 2.10 3.00 -26.02
CA ASN A 244 1.08 3.17 -27.05
C ASN A 244 -0.24 2.47 -26.70
N GLY A 245 -0.29 1.76 -25.57
CA GLY A 245 -1.42 0.88 -25.27
C GLY A 245 -1.51 -0.29 -26.25
N GLY A 246 -2.73 -0.79 -26.44
CA GLY A 246 -3.04 -1.85 -27.38
C GLY A 246 -3.58 -3.09 -26.68
N SER A 247 -3.51 -4.22 -27.38
CA SER A 247 -4.01 -5.51 -26.89
C SER A 247 -2.89 -6.53 -26.79
N VAL A 248 -2.96 -7.38 -25.79
CA VAL A 248 -2.04 -8.51 -25.61
C VAL A 248 -2.84 -9.72 -25.12
N ALA A 249 -2.42 -10.91 -25.55
CA ALA A 249 -2.99 -12.15 -25.03
C ALA A 249 -2.26 -12.55 -23.75
N VAL A 250 -3.02 -12.95 -22.73
CA VAL A 250 -2.46 -13.57 -21.53
C VAL A 250 -1.67 -14.83 -21.93
N PRO A 251 -0.43 -15.04 -21.42
CA PRO A 251 0.40 -16.18 -21.78
C PRO A 251 -0.32 -17.52 -21.58
N ALA A 252 -0.18 -18.44 -22.53
CA ALA A 252 -0.91 -19.72 -22.52
C ALA A 252 -0.67 -20.61 -21.28
N LYS A 253 0.45 -20.41 -20.57
CA LYS A 253 0.77 -21.12 -19.33
C LYS A 253 -0.10 -20.68 -18.13
N GLN A 254 -0.81 -19.55 -18.25
CA GLN A 254 -1.73 -19.04 -17.23
C GLN A 254 -3.13 -19.63 -17.44
N VAL A 255 -3.34 -20.86 -16.95
CA VAL A 255 -4.56 -21.66 -17.18
C VAL A 255 -5.86 -20.90 -16.82
N LEU A 256 -5.82 -20.04 -15.79
CA LEU A 256 -7.00 -19.32 -15.28
C LEU A 256 -7.51 -18.19 -16.18
N ALA A 257 -6.67 -17.68 -17.08
CA ALA A 257 -7.02 -16.58 -17.99
C ALA A 257 -6.46 -16.81 -19.39
N GLN A 258 -6.22 -18.07 -19.77
CA GLN A 258 -5.60 -18.43 -21.03
C GLN A 258 -6.44 -17.90 -22.20
N GLY A 259 -5.78 -17.18 -23.11
CA GLY A 259 -6.43 -16.63 -24.31
C GLY A 259 -7.32 -15.42 -24.06
N VAL A 260 -7.42 -14.92 -22.81
CA VAL A 260 -8.03 -13.62 -22.54
C VAL A 260 -7.19 -12.56 -23.27
N ILE A 261 -7.83 -11.89 -24.22
CA ILE A 261 -7.27 -10.69 -24.86
C ILE A 261 -7.59 -9.53 -23.94
N THR A 262 -6.54 -8.84 -23.52
CA THR A 262 -6.61 -7.76 -22.56
C THR A 262 -5.98 -6.50 -23.17
N ARG A 263 -6.50 -5.33 -22.79
CA ARG A 263 -6.28 -4.08 -23.55
C ARG A 263 -6.23 -2.84 -22.68
N GLY A 264 -5.57 -1.79 -23.15
CA GLY A 264 -5.54 -0.51 -22.47
C GLY A 264 -4.93 0.60 -23.31
N ALA A 265 -4.93 1.82 -22.77
CA ALA A 265 -4.33 3.00 -23.40
C ALA A 265 -2.81 3.14 -23.16
N GLY A 266 -2.24 2.36 -22.24
CA GLY A 266 -0.85 2.54 -21.79
C GLY A 266 -0.77 3.61 -20.70
N VAL A 267 0.38 4.27 -20.55
CA VAL A 267 0.64 5.21 -19.44
C VAL A 267 0.83 6.66 -19.87
N ARG A 268 0.61 6.98 -21.15
CA ARG A 268 0.85 8.33 -21.73
C ARG A 268 -0.39 9.23 -21.74
N ASN A 269 -1.17 9.15 -20.68
CA ASN A 269 -2.38 9.92 -20.39
C ASN A 269 -2.35 10.37 -18.92
N ASP A 270 -3.40 11.07 -18.49
CA ASP A 270 -3.58 11.45 -17.10
C ASP A 270 -4.10 10.24 -16.32
N PHE A 271 -3.63 10.08 -15.08
CA PHE A 271 -4.07 8.97 -14.24
C PHE A 271 -5.47 9.22 -13.66
N THR A 272 -6.36 8.25 -13.81
CA THR A 272 -7.63 8.17 -13.07
C THR A 272 -7.89 6.76 -12.55
N LEU A 273 -8.56 6.65 -11.40
CA LEU A 273 -9.04 5.35 -10.88
C LEU A 273 -10.45 5.51 -10.34
N ASN A 274 -11.41 4.80 -10.92
CA ASN A 274 -12.84 4.95 -10.67
C ASN A 274 -13.33 6.40 -10.83
N GLY A 275 -12.72 7.15 -11.75
CA GLY A 275 -13.01 8.56 -11.99
C GLY A 275 -12.33 9.55 -11.03
N ASP A 276 -11.64 9.06 -9.99
CA ASP A 276 -10.85 9.91 -9.09
C ASP A 276 -9.47 10.20 -9.67
N THR A 277 -9.02 11.44 -9.55
CA THR A 277 -7.75 11.93 -10.11
C THR A 277 -6.62 11.95 -9.07
N LEU A 278 -5.39 12.21 -9.51
CA LEU A 278 -4.25 12.45 -8.62
C LEU A 278 -4.45 13.62 -7.64
N HIS A 279 -5.37 14.55 -7.91
CA HIS A 279 -5.71 15.66 -7.01
C HIS A 279 -6.56 15.22 -5.82
N GLN A 280 -7.03 13.96 -5.80
CA GLN A 280 -7.96 13.44 -4.82
C GLN A 280 -7.36 12.22 -4.08
N PRO A 281 -6.19 12.35 -3.44
CA PRO A 281 -5.51 11.23 -2.76
C PRO A 281 -6.39 10.58 -1.68
N TRP A 282 -7.23 11.37 -1.00
CA TRP A 282 -8.20 10.87 -0.05
C TRP A 282 -9.24 9.93 -0.70
N LEU A 283 -9.80 10.31 -1.85
CA LEU A 283 -10.86 9.52 -2.50
C LEU A 283 -10.30 8.22 -3.07
N LEU A 284 -9.11 8.27 -3.67
CA LEU A 284 -8.37 7.09 -4.13
C LEU A 284 -8.20 6.06 -3.00
N HIS A 285 -7.77 6.50 -1.82
CA HIS A 285 -7.65 5.63 -0.64
C HIS A 285 -9.02 5.14 -0.14
N ARG A 286 -9.96 6.07 0.08
CA ARG A 286 -11.27 5.78 0.66
C ARG A 286 -12.04 4.73 -0.14
N GLY A 287 -12.01 4.81 -1.47
CA GLY A 287 -12.70 3.85 -2.34
C GLY A 287 -12.23 2.42 -2.10
N GLN A 288 -10.92 2.23 -1.92
CA GLN A 288 -10.32 0.94 -1.63
C GLN A 288 -10.58 0.48 -0.19
N ALA A 289 -10.28 1.32 0.80
CA ALA A 289 -10.43 0.97 2.21
C ALA A 289 -11.89 0.57 2.55
N LEU A 290 -12.89 1.18 1.88
CA LEU A 290 -14.29 0.77 2.01
C LEU A 290 -14.57 -0.63 1.46
N ARG A 291 -13.87 -1.07 0.41
CA ARG A 291 -13.92 -2.45 -0.09
C ARG A 291 -13.24 -3.40 0.88
N LEU A 292 -12.10 -3.01 1.45
CA LEU A 292 -11.38 -3.83 2.43
C LEU A 292 -12.21 -4.08 3.69
N PHE A 293 -12.75 -3.04 4.33
CA PHE A 293 -13.54 -3.16 5.56
C PHE A 293 -15.06 -3.19 5.25
N SER A 294 -15.47 -4.11 4.38
CA SER A 294 -16.83 -4.15 3.79
C SER A 294 -17.80 -5.17 4.38
N LYS A 295 -17.35 -6.07 5.27
CA LYS A 295 -18.16 -7.20 5.72
C LYS A 295 -18.62 -7.07 7.17
N ALA A 296 -19.77 -7.67 7.49
CA ALA A 296 -20.14 -7.90 8.88
C ALA A 296 -19.27 -9.04 9.45
N VAL A 297 -18.78 -8.88 10.68
CA VAL A 297 -17.94 -9.90 11.31
C VAL A 297 -18.68 -11.21 11.42
N ARG A 298 -18.01 -12.26 10.94
CA ARG A 298 -18.39 -13.64 11.12
C ARG A 298 -17.21 -14.45 11.61
N THR A 299 -17.42 -15.22 12.66
CA THR A 299 -16.42 -16.16 13.14
C THR A 299 -16.39 -17.41 12.26
N VAL A 300 -17.58 -17.93 11.94
CA VAL A 300 -17.79 -19.10 11.11
C VAL A 300 -18.26 -18.66 9.73
N VAL A 301 -17.50 -19.05 8.70
CA VAL A 301 -17.85 -18.89 7.30
C VAL A 301 -17.96 -20.27 6.68
N HIS A 302 -19.14 -20.59 6.16
CA HIS A 302 -19.40 -21.85 5.49
C HIS A 302 -18.96 -21.75 4.02
N THR A 303 -18.01 -22.60 3.65
CA THR A 303 -17.61 -22.77 2.25
C THR A 303 -18.48 -23.86 1.62
N GLY A 304 -18.76 -23.74 0.32
CA GLY A 304 -19.61 -24.67 -0.42
C GLY A 304 -19.10 -26.13 -0.48
N THR A 305 -17.91 -26.41 0.05
CA THR A 305 -17.26 -27.73 0.07
C THR A 305 -17.50 -28.51 1.37
N GLY A 306 -18.45 -28.09 2.22
CA GLY A 306 -18.71 -28.70 3.53
C GLY A 306 -17.69 -28.31 4.60
N TYR A 307 -16.71 -27.47 4.27
CA TYR A 307 -15.80 -26.87 5.24
C TYR A 307 -16.40 -25.61 5.86
N SER A 308 -16.15 -25.42 7.16
CA SER A 308 -16.47 -24.19 7.88
C SER A 308 -15.24 -23.67 8.59
N SER A 309 -14.97 -22.38 8.50
CA SER A 309 -13.94 -21.74 9.31
C SER A 309 -14.35 -21.64 10.78
N GLY A 310 -13.40 -21.26 11.63
CA GLY A 310 -13.67 -21.03 13.04
C GLY A 310 -12.40 -20.83 13.86
N LEU A 311 -12.60 -20.45 15.13
CA LEU A 311 -11.52 -20.29 16.10
C LEU A 311 -10.96 -21.65 16.49
N MET A 312 -9.66 -21.67 16.77
CA MET A 312 -8.96 -22.86 17.26
C MET A 312 -8.84 -22.88 18.79
N GLN A 313 -9.30 -21.84 19.48
CA GLN A 313 -9.30 -21.74 20.95
C GLN A 313 -7.88 -21.87 21.55
N ARG A 314 -6.88 -21.33 20.86
CA ARG A 314 -5.47 -21.40 21.31
C ARG A 314 -5.18 -20.50 22.52
N ALA A 315 -5.94 -19.41 22.70
CA ALA A 315 -5.69 -18.44 23.77
C ALA A 315 -6.81 -18.42 24.82
N SER A 316 -8.05 -18.74 24.44
CA SER A 316 -9.18 -18.80 25.35
C SER A 316 -10.24 -19.82 24.92
N ALA A 317 -11.29 -19.99 25.72
CA ALA A 317 -12.44 -20.83 25.40
C ALA A 317 -13.47 -20.14 24.47
N ALA A 318 -13.13 -19.00 23.86
CA ALA A 318 -14.04 -18.27 23.00
C ALA A 318 -14.45 -19.08 21.77
N THR A 319 -15.75 -19.08 21.48
CA THR A 319 -16.31 -19.71 20.27
C THR A 319 -16.66 -18.69 19.18
N GLU A 320 -16.68 -17.41 19.55
CA GLU A 320 -17.07 -16.29 18.69
C GLU A 320 -16.16 -15.07 18.92
N SER A 321 -16.03 -14.25 17.88
CA SER A 321 -15.36 -12.95 17.93
C SER A 321 -16.17 -11.96 18.77
N PRO A 322 -15.53 -11.15 19.63
CA PRO A 322 -16.21 -10.06 20.35
C PRO A 322 -16.89 -9.02 19.45
N TRP A 323 -16.56 -9.03 18.16
CA TRP A 323 -17.11 -8.11 17.17
C TRP A 323 -18.19 -8.74 16.28
N GLU A 324 -18.64 -9.97 16.55
CA GLU A 324 -19.63 -10.69 15.74
C GLU A 324 -20.82 -9.80 15.32
N GLY A 325 -21.17 -9.84 14.03
CA GLY A 325 -22.26 -9.05 13.44
C GLY A 325 -21.96 -7.58 13.18
N GLN A 326 -20.86 -7.01 13.70
CA GLN A 326 -20.50 -5.60 13.46
C GLN A 326 -19.89 -5.40 12.07
N MET A 327 -20.17 -4.26 11.44
CA MET A 327 -19.62 -3.93 10.12
C MET A 327 -18.17 -3.47 10.23
N GLY A 328 -17.29 -4.05 9.41
CA GLY A 328 -15.88 -3.70 9.33
C GLY A 328 -14.93 -4.88 9.20
N MET A 329 -15.42 -6.12 9.20
CA MET A 329 -14.57 -7.29 8.93
C MET A 329 -13.87 -7.14 7.58
N LEU A 330 -12.58 -7.50 7.58
CA LEU A 330 -11.75 -7.51 6.38
C LEU A 330 -12.37 -8.45 5.33
N HIS A 331 -12.39 -7.99 4.08
CA HIS A 331 -13.07 -8.62 2.96
C HIS A 331 -12.67 -10.09 2.78
N GLU A 332 -11.40 -10.41 2.99
CA GLU A 332 -10.79 -11.72 2.78
C GLU A 332 -11.20 -12.82 3.78
N PHE A 333 -11.88 -12.46 4.85
CA PHE A 333 -12.55 -13.46 5.70
C PHE A 333 -13.80 -14.05 5.04
N GLU A 334 -14.41 -13.35 4.09
CA GLU A 334 -15.59 -13.81 3.34
C GLU A 334 -15.55 -13.23 1.93
N SER A 335 -14.70 -13.83 1.09
CA SER A 335 -14.49 -13.43 -0.31
C SER A 335 -14.63 -14.62 -1.25
N THR A 336 -14.44 -14.38 -2.55
CA THR A 336 -14.44 -15.40 -3.59
C THR A 336 -13.19 -15.22 -4.45
N ASP A 337 -12.56 -16.32 -4.83
CA ASP A 337 -11.55 -16.37 -5.88
C ASP A 337 -11.92 -17.39 -6.97
N TRP A 338 -10.97 -17.74 -7.83
CA TRP A 338 -11.18 -18.64 -8.96
C TRP A 338 -11.54 -20.06 -8.49
N ASP A 339 -11.15 -20.43 -7.27
CA ASP A 339 -11.44 -21.73 -6.66
C ASP A 339 -12.70 -21.69 -5.76
N GLY A 340 -13.44 -20.57 -5.78
CA GLY A 340 -14.71 -20.39 -5.09
C GLY A 340 -14.60 -19.57 -3.80
N LEU A 341 -15.50 -19.85 -2.84
CA LEU A 341 -15.57 -19.08 -1.60
C LEU A 341 -14.30 -19.29 -0.76
N ARG A 342 -13.75 -18.18 -0.28
CA ARG A 342 -12.53 -18.09 0.51
C ARG A 342 -12.77 -17.43 1.86
N THR A 343 -12.09 -17.96 2.87
CA THR A 343 -12.00 -17.37 4.20
C THR A 343 -10.57 -17.53 4.71
N SER A 344 -9.83 -16.45 4.88
CA SER A 344 -8.40 -16.53 5.16
C SER A 344 -7.90 -15.41 6.05
N LEU A 345 -7.35 -15.79 7.20
CA LEU A 345 -6.64 -14.85 8.07
C LEU A 345 -5.38 -14.29 7.40
N GLY A 346 -4.65 -15.12 6.65
CA GLY A 346 -3.45 -14.67 5.92
C GLY A 346 -3.78 -13.60 4.89
N TYR A 347 -4.78 -13.85 4.03
CA TYR A 347 -5.19 -12.87 3.01
C TYR A 347 -5.83 -11.62 3.64
N ALA A 348 -6.56 -11.77 4.75
CA ALA A 348 -7.07 -10.62 5.50
C ALA A 348 -5.93 -9.75 6.04
N PHE A 349 -4.89 -10.37 6.61
CA PHE A 349 -3.71 -9.63 7.06
C PHE A 349 -2.96 -8.97 5.90
N GLU A 350 -2.87 -9.61 4.74
CA GLU A 350 -2.30 -8.98 3.54
C GLU A 350 -3.05 -7.71 3.13
N GLY A 351 -4.38 -7.67 3.24
CA GLY A 351 -5.13 -6.43 3.05
C GLY A 351 -4.78 -5.37 4.10
N ALA A 352 -4.77 -5.75 5.38
CA ALA A 352 -4.45 -4.84 6.47
C ALA A 352 -3.02 -4.25 6.38
N MET A 353 -2.01 -5.07 6.07
CA MET A 353 -0.62 -4.61 5.96
C MET A 353 -0.41 -3.66 4.77
N ILE A 354 -1.37 -3.61 3.84
CA ILE A 354 -1.37 -2.70 2.70
C ILE A 354 -2.06 -1.38 3.02
N ASP A 355 -3.28 -1.46 3.56
CA ASP A 355 -4.12 -0.30 3.86
C ASP A 355 -3.55 0.55 5.01
N ILE A 356 -3.17 -0.07 6.13
CA ILE A 356 -2.77 0.63 7.35
C ILE A 356 -1.59 1.60 7.13
N PRO A 357 -0.49 1.22 6.43
CA PRO A 357 0.58 2.16 6.10
C PRO A 357 0.12 3.38 5.27
N THR A 358 -0.82 3.17 4.34
CA THR A 358 -1.36 4.23 3.49
C THR A 358 -2.21 5.18 4.31
N ALA A 359 -3.14 4.64 5.12
CA ALA A 359 -3.96 5.40 6.04
C ALA A 359 -3.10 6.23 7.01
N ALA A 360 -2.10 5.60 7.64
CA ALA A 360 -1.19 6.27 8.58
C ALA A 360 -0.43 7.42 7.91
N THR A 361 0.07 7.19 6.69
CA THR A 361 0.77 8.22 5.91
C THR A 361 -0.16 9.40 5.59
N LEU A 362 -1.41 9.15 5.18
CA LEU A 362 -2.41 10.20 4.95
C LEU A 362 -2.70 11.02 6.22
N LYS A 363 -2.78 10.39 7.40
CA LYS A 363 -2.90 11.12 8.67
C LYS A 363 -1.68 12.01 8.92
N LEU A 364 -0.48 11.44 8.84
CA LEU A 364 0.78 12.15 9.10
C LEU A 364 0.97 13.37 8.20
N VAL A 365 0.60 13.26 6.92
CA VAL A 365 0.78 14.33 5.94
C VAL A 365 -0.42 15.29 5.83
N GLY A 366 -1.45 15.12 6.67
CA GLY A 366 -2.62 16.00 6.74
C GLY A 366 -3.67 15.81 5.64
N GLU A 367 -3.67 14.65 4.98
CA GLU A 367 -4.59 14.33 3.88
C GLU A 367 -5.75 13.41 4.28
N TRP A 368 -5.77 12.95 5.53
CA TRP A 368 -6.91 12.20 6.08
C TRP A 368 -8.13 13.11 6.29
N ARG A 369 -9.27 12.77 5.69
CA ARG A 369 -10.50 13.59 5.75
C ARG A 369 -11.57 12.95 6.63
N ALA A 370 -11.47 13.20 7.94
CA ALA A 370 -12.43 12.74 8.95
C ALA A 370 -13.91 13.01 8.56
N THR A 371 -14.21 14.24 8.17
CA THR A 371 -15.56 14.71 7.80
C THR A 371 -16.06 14.20 6.46
N GLU A 372 -15.18 13.67 5.60
CA GLU A 372 -15.53 13.12 4.28
C GLU A 372 -15.55 11.58 4.31
N GLY A 373 -16.08 11.04 5.42
CA GLY A 373 -16.22 9.60 5.64
C GLY A 373 -15.03 8.94 6.35
N GLY A 374 -13.99 9.69 6.73
CA GLY A 374 -12.85 9.18 7.48
C GLY A 374 -13.26 8.59 8.82
N ASP A 375 -14.10 9.27 9.62
CA ASP A 375 -14.51 8.77 10.94
C ASP A 375 -15.29 7.45 10.86
N MET A 376 -16.09 7.29 9.80
CA MET A 376 -16.80 6.04 9.55
C MET A 376 -15.85 4.92 9.15
N LEU A 377 -14.83 5.24 8.35
CA LEU A 377 -13.78 4.30 7.99
C LEU A 377 -12.95 3.90 9.22
N GLU A 378 -12.56 4.83 10.10
CA GLU A 378 -11.82 4.52 11.33
C GLU A 378 -12.59 3.56 12.24
N ARG A 379 -13.91 3.73 12.37
CA ARG A 379 -14.75 2.79 13.12
C ARG A 379 -14.74 1.39 12.51
N ARG A 380 -14.84 1.27 11.17
CA ARG A 380 -14.79 -0.01 10.46
C ARG A 380 -13.41 -0.66 10.56
N MET A 381 -12.34 0.13 10.41
CA MET A 381 -10.97 -0.31 10.64
C MET A 381 -10.81 -0.84 12.08
N GLY A 382 -11.38 -0.15 13.07
CA GLY A 382 -11.37 -0.57 14.46
C GLY A 382 -11.98 -1.96 14.67
N VAL A 383 -13.14 -2.21 14.05
CA VAL A 383 -13.81 -3.52 14.06
C VAL A 383 -12.97 -4.57 13.34
N GLY A 384 -12.55 -4.30 12.10
CA GLY A 384 -11.82 -5.26 11.27
C GLY A 384 -10.47 -5.66 11.84
N MET A 385 -9.69 -4.69 12.32
CA MET A 385 -8.39 -4.95 12.94
C MET A 385 -8.55 -5.67 14.28
N GLY A 386 -9.53 -5.27 15.11
CA GLY A 386 -9.83 -5.96 16.36
C GLY A 386 -10.17 -7.43 16.14
N ASP A 387 -11.10 -7.70 15.22
CA ASP A 387 -11.52 -9.05 14.82
C ASP A 387 -10.34 -9.88 14.28
N MET A 388 -9.52 -9.32 13.38
CA MET A 388 -8.35 -9.99 12.83
C MET A 388 -7.33 -10.37 13.90
N ILE A 389 -6.98 -9.43 14.79
CA ILE A 389 -6.02 -9.66 15.88
C ILE A 389 -6.53 -10.74 16.82
N PHE A 390 -7.82 -10.70 17.16
CA PHE A 390 -8.45 -11.70 18.01
C PHE A 390 -8.43 -13.10 17.37
N LYS A 391 -8.87 -13.22 16.11
CA LYS A 391 -8.79 -14.48 15.35
C LYS A 391 -7.36 -15.00 15.23
N ALA A 392 -6.37 -14.13 15.08
CA ALA A 392 -4.97 -14.51 15.03
C ALA A 392 -4.46 -15.07 16.37
N ARG A 393 -4.86 -14.48 17.50
CA ARG A 393 -4.48 -14.96 18.84
C ARG A 393 -5.16 -16.27 19.19
N GLU A 394 -6.43 -16.43 18.86
CA GLU A 394 -7.16 -17.68 19.06
C GLU A 394 -6.75 -18.80 18.09
N GLY A 395 -6.01 -18.47 17.04
CA GLY A 395 -5.81 -19.32 15.88
C GLY A 395 -7.08 -19.41 15.04
N TYR A 396 -6.93 -19.42 13.71
CA TYR A 396 -8.06 -19.41 12.78
C TYR A 396 -7.92 -20.51 11.73
N ARG A 397 -8.94 -21.35 11.63
CA ARG A 397 -9.09 -22.30 10.53
C ARG A 397 -9.54 -21.54 9.29
N SER A 398 -8.68 -21.50 8.29
CA SER A 398 -8.88 -20.84 7.00
C SER A 398 -9.11 -21.85 5.87
N PHE A 399 -9.74 -21.42 4.79
CA PHE A 399 -9.87 -22.15 3.54
C PHE A 399 -9.60 -21.25 2.35
N SER A 400 -8.66 -21.67 1.50
CA SER A 400 -8.27 -20.95 0.28
C SER A 400 -7.60 -21.93 -0.70
N GLN A 401 -7.70 -21.66 -2.00
CA GLN A 401 -7.11 -22.51 -3.05
C GLN A 401 -7.51 -23.99 -2.91
N ALA A 402 -8.79 -24.23 -2.61
CA ALA A 402 -9.36 -25.54 -2.30
C ALA A 402 -8.66 -26.32 -1.15
N LYS A 403 -7.95 -25.64 -0.25
CA LYS A 403 -7.20 -26.25 0.85
C LYS A 403 -7.52 -25.60 2.19
N GLN A 404 -7.60 -26.46 3.21
CA GLN A 404 -7.64 -26.02 4.60
C GLN A 404 -6.25 -25.53 5.02
N ARG A 405 -6.22 -24.45 5.78
CA ARG A 405 -5.01 -23.85 6.34
C ARG A 405 -5.29 -23.42 7.77
N GLU A 406 -4.27 -23.38 8.60
CA GLU A 406 -4.36 -22.84 9.95
C GLU A 406 -3.41 -21.65 10.05
N TYR A 407 -3.89 -20.56 10.59
CA TYR A 407 -3.09 -19.35 10.79
C TYR A 407 -3.20 -18.91 12.24
N ASN A 408 -2.14 -18.31 12.75
CA ASN A 408 -2.11 -17.72 14.09
C ASN A 408 -1.10 -16.57 14.13
N TRP A 409 -1.10 -15.83 15.24
CA TRP A 409 -0.24 -14.67 15.43
C TRP A 409 1.25 -15.01 15.33
N ASP A 410 1.76 -15.91 16.18
CA ASP A 410 3.19 -16.11 16.38
C ASP A 410 3.88 -16.78 15.19
N GLU A 411 3.25 -17.81 14.61
CA GLU A 411 3.86 -18.61 13.54
C GLU A 411 3.70 -17.99 12.15
N HIS A 412 2.65 -17.18 11.95
CA HIS A 412 2.28 -16.74 10.60
C HIS A 412 2.31 -15.22 10.44
N LEU A 413 1.65 -14.46 11.31
CA LEU A 413 1.52 -13.01 11.13
C LEU A 413 2.74 -12.23 11.63
N LEU A 414 3.31 -12.62 12.77
CA LEU A 414 4.48 -11.96 13.34
C LEU A 414 5.72 -12.02 12.41
N PRO A 415 6.04 -13.15 11.75
CA PRO A 415 7.10 -13.20 10.75
C PRO A 415 6.86 -12.31 9.53
N MET A 416 5.60 -11.95 9.23
CA MET A 416 5.25 -11.01 8.17
C MET A 416 5.34 -9.54 8.62
N GLY A 417 5.56 -9.26 9.91
CA GLY A 417 5.64 -7.89 10.46
C GLY A 417 4.34 -7.35 11.06
N ALA A 418 3.45 -8.23 11.53
CA ALA A 418 2.17 -7.83 12.12
C ALA A 418 2.29 -6.92 13.35
N ASP A 419 3.35 -7.04 14.13
CA ASP A 419 3.68 -6.11 15.23
C ASP A 419 3.84 -4.67 14.75
N PHE A 420 4.52 -4.45 13.61
CA PHE A 420 4.65 -3.11 13.03
C PHE A 420 3.32 -2.56 12.51
N ILE A 421 2.54 -3.39 11.81
CA ILE A 421 1.24 -2.99 11.27
C ILE A 421 0.24 -2.69 12.38
N VAL A 422 0.14 -3.59 13.37
CA VAL A 422 -0.77 -3.40 14.51
C VAL A 422 -0.32 -2.23 15.36
N GLY A 423 0.99 -2.02 15.55
CA GLY A 423 1.51 -0.85 16.26
C GLY A 423 1.16 0.48 15.60
N LEU A 424 1.28 0.57 14.26
CA LEU A 424 0.82 1.73 13.49
C LEU A 424 -0.69 1.95 13.65
N TRP A 425 -1.48 0.88 13.51
CA TRP A 425 -2.92 0.95 13.67
C TRP A 425 -3.33 1.40 15.08
N GLN A 426 -2.73 0.81 16.12
CA GLN A 426 -3.00 1.16 17.51
C GLN A 426 -2.68 2.61 17.82
N THR A 427 -1.58 3.12 17.26
CA THR A 427 -1.17 4.51 17.48
C THR A 427 -2.15 5.48 16.85
N TYR A 428 -2.54 5.27 15.59
CA TYR A 428 -3.25 6.30 14.83
C TYR A 428 -4.75 6.08 14.68
N PHE A 429 -5.27 4.88 14.94
CA PHE A 429 -6.64 4.50 14.58
C PHE A 429 -7.37 3.63 15.61
N ALA A 430 -6.70 3.09 16.63
CA ALA A 430 -7.41 2.28 17.60
C ALA A 430 -8.51 3.11 18.27
N PRO A 431 -9.73 2.56 18.36
CA PRO A 431 -10.79 3.22 19.11
C PRO A 431 -10.34 3.35 20.58
N PRO A 432 -10.79 4.39 21.30
CA PRO A 432 -10.59 4.45 22.73
C PRO A 432 -11.12 3.16 23.38
N PRO A 433 -10.47 2.65 24.45
CA PRO A 433 -10.92 1.44 25.11
C PRO A 433 -12.40 1.58 25.48
N PRO A 434 -13.20 0.49 25.35
CA PRO A 434 -14.59 0.54 25.76
C PRO A 434 -14.65 0.97 27.24
N PRO A 435 -15.63 1.81 27.64
CA PRO A 435 -15.78 2.16 29.03
C PRO A 435 -15.83 0.87 29.86
N SER A 436 -15.01 0.80 30.90
CA SER A 436 -14.99 -0.32 31.84
C SER A 436 -16.42 -0.60 32.31
N LYS A 437 -16.89 -1.84 32.10
CA LYS A 437 -18.17 -2.30 32.65
C LYS A 437 -18.15 -2.31 34.18
#